data_AF-A0A359E336-F1
#
_entry.id   AF-A0A359E336-F1
#
_cell.length_a   1.000
_cell.length_b   1.000
_cell.length_c   1.000
_cell.angle_alpha   90.00
_cell.angle_beta   90.00
_cell.angle_gamma   90.00
#
_symmetry.space_group_name_H-M   'P 1'
#
loop_
_entity.id
_entity.type
_entity.pdbx_description
1 polymer ?
#
loop_
_entity_poly.entity_id
_entity_poly.type
_entity_poly.pdbx_seq_one_letter_code
_entity_poly.pdbx_strand_id
1 'polypeptide(L)'
;MNSNSRNESRKLLNKFIKSESLINHSEMVAQAMEAYAISLGKTNDEIEEWWQAGLLHDLDWEKYPDEHPHKAINEILPDAGYSTDVIEAIKAHAPKRTGKKPETE
;
A
#
# COMPACT_ATOMS: atom_id res chain seq x y z
N MET A 1 3.10 -5.39 17.54
CA MET A 1 3.08 -4.33 16.52
C MET A 1 1.63 -4.04 16.22
N ASN A 2 1.20 -2.78 16.24
CA ASN A 2 -0.19 -2.42 15.94
C ASN A 2 -0.36 -2.43 14.42
N SER A 3 -0.73 -3.58 13.84
CA SER A 3 -1.18 -3.61 12.45
C SER A 3 -2.50 -2.84 12.34
N ASN A 4 -2.57 -1.88 11.42
CA ASN A 4 -3.80 -1.16 11.14
C ASN A 4 -4.86 -2.13 10.62
N SER A 5 -6.08 -2.08 11.17
CA SER A 5 -7.15 -2.96 10.67
C SER A 5 -7.47 -2.67 9.20
N ARG A 6 -7.95 -3.67 8.47
CA ARG A 6 -8.41 -3.50 7.08
C ARG A 6 -9.45 -2.38 6.93
N ASN A 7 -10.30 -2.18 7.95
CA ASN A 7 -11.28 -1.10 7.96
C ASN A 7 -10.60 0.28 8.03
N GLU A 8 -9.59 0.45 8.89
CA GLU A 8 -8.83 1.71 8.95
C GLU A 8 -8.06 1.97 7.64
N SER A 9 -7.50 0.93 7.03
CA SER A 9 -6.85 1.05 5.72
C SER A 9 -7.82 1.50 4.63
N ARG A 10 -9.03 0.92 4.59
CA ARG A 10 -10.10 1.35 3.66
C ARG A 10 -10.57 2.77 3.92
N LYS A 11 -10.72 3.17 5.19
CA LYS A 11 -11.08 4.55 5.54
C LYS A 11 -10.00 5.53 5.06
N LEU A 12 -8.73 5.17 5.21
CA LEU A 12 -7.62 5.97 4.72
C LEU A 12 -7.63 6.07 3.20
N LEU A 13 -7.79 4.96 2.48
CA LEU A 13 -7.93 4.95 1.02
C LEU A 13 -9.06 5.89 0.57
N ASN A 14 -10.25 5.71 1.13
CA ASN A 14 -11.42 6.54 0.81
C ASN A 14 -11.26 8.00 1.22
N LYS A 15 -10.29 8.37 2.06
CA LYS A 15 -10.00 9.77 2.38
C LYS A 15 -9.29 10.48 1.23
N PHE A 16 -8.41 9.79 0.51
CA PHE A 16 -7.57 10.38 -0.54
C PHE A 16 -8.04 10.06 -1.97
N ILE A 17 -8.69 8.91 -2.15
CA ILE A 17 -9.21 8.46 -3.44
C ILE A 17 -10.74 8.51 -3.42
N LYS A 18 -11.35 9.12 -4.44
CA LYS A 18 -12.80 9.20 -4.64
C LYS A 18 -13.26 8.52 -5.93
N SER A 19 -12.34 8.32 -6.88
CA SER A 19 -12.61 7.57 -8.10
C SER A 19 -12.94 6.11 -7.77
N GLU A 20 -14.15 5.67 -8.12
CA GLU A 20 -14.59 4.28 -7.94
C GLU A 20 -13.66 3.31 -8.67
N SER A 21 -13.20 3.67 -9.87
CA SER A 21 -12.27 2.84 -10.63
C SER A 21 -10.93 2.63 -9.92
N LEU A 22 -10.42 3.67 -9.24
CA LEU A 22 -9.13 3.60 -8.55
C LEU A 22 -9.26 2.90 -7.18
N ILE A 23 -10.41 3.07 -6.51
CA ILE A 23 -10.74 2.28 -5.32
C ILE A 23 -10.82 0.79 -5.68
N ASN A 24 -11.53 0.45 -6.77
CA ASN A 24 -11.65 -0.94 -7.22
C ASN A 24 -10.30 -1.53 -7.62
N HIS A 25 -9.45 -0.77 -8.34
CA HIS A 25 -8.06 -1.16 -8.64
C HIS A 25 -7.29 -1.50 -7.36
N SER A 26 -7.34 -0.60 -6.37
CA SER A 26 -6.64 -0.79 -5.09
C SER A 26 -7.12 -2.04 -4.35
N GLU A 27 -8.43 -2.29 -4.29
CA GLU A 27 -8.99 -3.49 -3.66
C GLU A 27 -8.63 -4.78 -4.42
N MET A 28 -8.59 -4.74 -5.75
CA MET A 28 -8.18 -5.88 -6.59
C MET A 28 -6.71 -6.24 -6.35
N VAL A 29 -5.82 -5.23 -6.31
CA VAL A 29 -4.40 -5.44 -6.03
C VAL A 29 -4.20 -5.97 -4.61
N ALA A 30 -4.90 -5.42 -3.62
CA ALA A 30 -4.85 -5.91 -2.24
C ALA A 30 -5.22 -7.39 -2.12
N GLN A 31 -6.31 -7.81 -2.79
CA GLN A 31 -6.74 -9.21 -2.83
C GLN A 31 -5.72 -10.12 -3.55
N ALA A 32 -5.13 -9.64 -4.64
CA ALA A 32 -4.10 -10.39 -5.34
C ALA A 32 -2.86 -10.59 -4.45
N MET A 33 -2.41 -9.55 -3.75
CA MET A 33 -1.27 -9.62 -2.84
C MET A 33 -1.53 -10.55 -1.65
N GLU A 34 -2.72 -10.49 -1.05
CA GLU A 34 -3.15 -11.45 -0.02
C GLU A 34 -3.09 -12.89 -0.53
N ALA A 35 -3.64 -13.16 -1.71
CA ALA A 35 -3.63 -14.51 -2.29
C ALA A 35 -2.21 -15.02 -2.52
N TYR A 36 -1.30 -14.16 -3.01
CA TYR A 36 0.10 -14.51 -3.17
C TYR A 36 0.79 -14.80 -1.83
N ALA A 37 0.61 -13.94 -0.83
CA ALA A 37 1.20 -14.13 0.50
C ALA A 37 0.76 -15.47 1.12
N ILE A 38 -0.54 -15.81 1.02
CA ILE A 38 -1.07 -17.10 1.45
C ILE A 38 -0.41 -18.25 0.69
N SER A 39 -0.32 -18.16 -0.65
CA SER A 39 0.28 -19.21 -1.48
C SER A 39 1.75 -19.46 -1.19
N LEU A 40 2.46 -18.43 -0.71
CA LEU A 40 3.86 -18.46 -0.32
C LEU A 40 4.08 -18.89 1.14
N GLY A 41 3.01 -19.18 1.89
CA GLY A 41 3.10 -19.64 3.28
C GLY A 41 3.55 -18.55 4.26
N LYS A 42 3.25 -17.28 3.95
CA LYS A 42 3.53 -16.13 4.82
C LYS A 42 2.72 -16.19 6.11
N THR A 43 3.26 -15.59 7.17
CA THR A 43 2.56 -15.44 8.45
C THR A 43 1.34 -14.54 8.30
N ASN A 44 0.40 -14.61 9.25
CA ASN A 44 -0.80 -13.75 9.22
C ASN A 44 -0.44 -12.26 9.22
N ASP A 45 0.61 -11.87 9.95
CA ASP A 45 1.04 -10.46 10.00
C ASP A 45 1.59 -10.02 8.63
N GLU A 46 2.45 -10.84 8.00
CA GLU A 46 2.94 -10.57 6.64
C GLU A 46 1.81 -10.55 5.60
N ILE A 47 0.80 -11.42 5.72
CA ILE A 47 -0.37 -11.41 4.83
C ILE A 47 -1.11 -10.07 4.92
N GLU A 48 -1.30 -9.52 6.11
CA GLU A 48 -1.90 -8.20 6.29
C GLU A 48 -1.02 -7.08 5.72
N GLU A 49 0.31 -7.15 5.87
CA GLU A 49 1.22 -6.18 5.27
C GLU A 49 1.18 -6.21 3.73
N TRP A 50 1.15 -7.40 3.13
CA TRP A 50 0.99 -7.56 1.68
C TRP A 50 -0.34 -6.97 1.19
N TRP A 51 -1.43 -7.26 1.90
CA TRP A 51 -2.74 -6.71 1.59
C TRP A 51 -2.76 -5.17 1.72
N GLN A 52 -2.18 -4.62 2.79
CA GLN A 52 -2.08 -3.18 3.01
C GLN A 52 -1.24 -2.47 1.94
N ALA A 53 -0.09 -3.05 1.56
CA ALA A 53 0.76 -2.52 0.50
C ALA A 53 0.00 -2.46 -0.83
N GLY A 54 -0.72 -3.53 -1.18
CA GLY A 54 -1.56 -3.55 -2.38
C GLY A 54 -2.70 -2.52 -2.35
N LEU A 55 -3.36 -2.36 -1.20
CA LEU A 55 -4.47 -1.41 -1.05
C LEU A 55 -4.02 0.05 -1.15
N LEU A 56 -2.84 0.38 -0.61
CA LEU A 56 -2.42 1.77 -0.39
C LEU A 56 -1.32 2.24 -1.34
N HIS A 57 -0.90 1.43 -2.32
CA HIS A 57 0.20 1.80 -3.21
C HIS A 57 -0.05 3.11 -3.99
N ASP A 58 -1.29 3.33 -4.43
CA ASP A 58 -1.70 4.52 -5.18
C ASP A 58 -2.38 5.60 -4.30
N LEU A 59 -2.20 5.55 -2.98
CA LEU A 59 -2.97 6.36 -2.02
C LEU A 59 -2.94 7.87 -2.30
N ASP A 60 -1.84 8.40 -2.82
CA ASP A 60 -1.67 9.82 -3.14
C ASP A 60 -1.93 10.17 -4.61
N TRP A 61 -2.24 9.19 -5.47
CA TRP A 61 -2.34 9.37 -6.92
C TRP A 61 -3.37 10.42 -7.33
N GLU A 62 -4.59 10.36 -6.78
CA GLU A 62 -5.69 11.25 -7.21
C GLU A 62 -5.48 12.71 -6.78
N LYS A 63 -4.94 12.93 -5.58
CA LYS A 63 -4.79 14.28 -5.00
C LYS A 63 -3.41 14.90 -5.24
N TYR A 64 -2.37 14.08 -5.38
CA TYR A 64 -0.96 14.50 -5.51
C TYR A 64 -0.23 13.71 -6.63
N PRO A 65 -0.73 13.71 -7.87
CA PRO A 65 -0.17 12.88 -8.95
C PRO A 65 1.32 13.18 -9.24
N ASP A 66 1.71 14.45 -9.19
CA ASP A 66 3.08 14.91 -9.45
C ASP A 66 4.07 14.54 -8.34
N GLU A 67 3.57 14.24 -7.14
CA GLU A 67 4.39 13.83 -5.99
C GLU A 67 4.42 12.31 -5.82
N HIS A 68 3.46 11.57 -6.39
CA HIS A 68 3.31 10.14 -6.16
C HIS A 68 4.61 9.29 -6.35
N PRO A 69 4.86 8.24 -5.57
CA PRO A 69 4.22 7.93 -4.31
C PRO A 69 4.84 8.70 -3.12
N HIS A 70 5.65 9.74 -3.34
CA HIS A 70 6.42 10.42 -2.29
C HIS A 70 5.54 11.04 -1.21
N LYS A 71 4.35 11.55 -1.57
CA LYS A 71 3.42 12.10 -0.57
C LYS A 71 2.90 11.00 0.34
N ALA A 72 2.56 9.83 -0.22
CA ALA A 72 2.12 8.67 0.54
C ALA A 72 3.24 8.15 1.45
N ILE A 73 4.42 7.85 0.91
CA ILE A 73 5.49 7.15 1.64
C ILE A 73 6.25 8.02 2.65
N ASN A 74 6.31 9.35 2.44
CA ASN A 74 7.07 10.24 3.33
C ASN A 74 6.20 10.91 4.40
N GLU A 75 4.89 11.03 4.19
CA GLU A 75 4.00 11.78 5.08
C GLU A 75 2.79 10.94 5.49
N ILE A 76 1.94 10.54 4.54
CA ILE A 76 0.62 9.99 4.87
C ILE A 76 0.70 8.66 5.61
N LEU A 77 1.50 7.72 5.12
CA LEU A 77 1.60 6.36 5.68
C LEU A 77 2.40 6.32 6.99
N PRO A 78 3.55 7.03 7.13
CA PRO A 78 4.22 7.16 8.42
C PRO A 78 3.33 7.77 9.51
N ASP A 79 2.62 8.87 9.21
CA ASP A 79 1.73 9.53 10.18
C ASP A 79 0.53 8.66 10.57
N ALA A 80 0.08 7.79 9.66
CA ALA A 80 -0.96 6.80 9.91
C ALA A 80 -0.45 5.51 10.58
N GLY A 81 0.86 5.42 10.88
CA GLY A 81 1.45 4.33 11.64
C GLY A 81 1.63 3.01 10.89
N TYR A 82 1.76 3.04 9.56
CA TYR A 82 2.07 1.82 8.78
C TYR A 82 3.51 1.38 8.98
N SER A 83 3.76 0.07 8.85
CA SER A 83 5.09 -0.50 9.04
C SER A 83 6.05 -0.05 7.94
N THR A 84 7.34 -0.06 8.26
CA THR A 84 8.41 0.23 7.30
C THR A 84 8.36 -0.73 6.12
N ASP A 85 7.98 -1.99 6.34
CA ASP A 85 7.92 -3.01 5.29
C ASP A 85 6.82 -2.69 4.26
N VAL A 86 5.64 -2.25 4.72
CA VAL A 86 4.57 -1.75 3.83
C VAL A 86 5.05 -0.51 3.06
N ILE A 87 5.71 0.44 3.74
CA ILE A 87 6.17 1.69 3.12
C ILE A 87 7.26 1.42 2.07
N GLU A 88 8.22 0.54 2.35
CA GLU A 88 9.28 0.18 1.41
C GLU A 88 8.76 -0.66 0.23
N ALA A 89 7.77 -1.54 0.46
CA ALA A 89 7.07 -2.23 -0.63
C ALA A 89 6.36 -1.24 -1.56
N ILE A 90 5.65 -0.26 -1.00
CA ILE A 90 5.03 0.82 -1.79
C ILE A 90 6.11 1.63 -2.48
N LYS A 91 7.20 2.01 -1.82
CA LYS A 91 8.29 2.74 -2.50
C LYS A 91 8.84 2.00 -3.71
N ALA A 92 8.89 0.66 -3.67
CA ALA A 92 9.38 -0.17 -4.76
C ALA A 92 8.42 -0.31 -5.96
N HIS A 93 7.13 0.07 -5.86
CA HIS A 93 6.19 -0.05 -6.99
C HIS A 93 6.44 0.99 -8.10
N ALA A 94 7.09 2.12 -7.75
CA ALA A 94 7.40 3.21 -8.68
C ALA A 94 8.92 3.47 -8.78
N PRO A 95 9.74 2.49 -9.21
CA PRO A 95 11.21 2.58 -9.16
C PRO A 95 11.77 3.74 -9.99
N LYS A 96 11.07 4.15 -11.05
CA LYS A 96 11.45 5.32 -11.88
C LYS A 96 11.33 6.64 -11.14
N ARG A 97 10.52 6.71 -10.09
CA ARG A 97 10.27 7.91 -9.28
C ARG A 97 11.07 7.87 -7.98
N THR A 98 11.12 6.71 -7.33
CA THR A 98 11.70 6.56 -5.99
C THR A 98 13.16 6.07 -6.00
N GLY A 99 13.62 5.49 -7.11
CA GLY A 99 14.93 4.83 -7.20
C GLY A 99 15.03 3.47 -6.48
N LYS A 100 14.03 3.07 -5.69
CA LYS A 100 13.98 1.75 -5.03
C LYS A 100 13.48 0.72 -6.01
N LYS A 101 14.26 -0.33 -6.23
CA LYS A 101 13.85 -1.48 -7.05
C LYS A 101 13.20 -2.55 -6.17
N PRO A 102 12.27 -3.35 -6.71
CA PRO A 102 11.82 -4.57 -6.06
C PRO A 102 13.01 -5.50 -5.82
N GLU A 103 13.06 -6.09 -4.63
CA GLU A 103 14.02 -7.10 -4.22
C GLU A 103 13.23 -8.36 -3.89
N THR A 104 13.75 -9.53 -4.30
CA THR A 104 13.23 -10.82 -3.85
C THR A 104 13.93 -11.17 -2.54
N GLU A 105 13.18 -11.71 -1.58
CA GLU A 105 13.74 -12.36 -0.40
C GLU A 105 14.65 -13.54 -0.76
#